data_AF-A0A6N4XB90-F1
#
_entry.id   AF-A0A6N4XB90-F1
#
_cell.length_a   1.000
_cell.length_b   1.000
_cell.length_c   1.000
_cell.angle_alpha   90.00
_cell.angle_beta   90.00
_cell.angle_gamma   90.00
#
_symmetry.space_group_name_H-M   'P 1'
#
loop_
_entity.id
_entity.type
_entity.pdbx_description
1 polymer ?
#
loop_
_entity_poly.entity_id
_entity_poly.type
_entity_poly.pdbx_seq_one_letter_code
_entity_poly.pdbx_strand_id
1 'polypeptide(L)'
;METRYLIVQYATMLEELCSLYLCELLQIDKKSSISFGYGSQSLSFNAKVNLITDLSKTDKKLKAKFILFAEIRNKFAHVFDVSSFKAFCSLGKDWEKKGKDLLNFYEIESIPNEEVHFTLAYILLYKELEKYITHLSFESAHNRGYIQGRLDALEKYKEIVRKELFKMPKGKEILSKYLKEFE
;
A
#
# COMPACT_ATOMS: atom_id res chain seq x y z
N MET A 1 -17.48 -20.06 -12.68
CA MET A 1 -17.09 -20.23 -11.26
C MET A 1 -15.62 -19.85 -11.06
N GLU A 2 -14.74 -20.18 -12.01
CA GLU A 2 -13.32 -19.79 -12.02
C GLU A 2 -13.07 -18.27 -11.95
N THR A 3 -13.79 -17.45 -12.75
CA THR A 3 -13.61 -15.98 -12.74
C THR A 3 -13.81 -15.40 -11.34
N ARG A 4 -14.95 -15.69 -10.68
CA ARG A 4 -15.24 -15.16 -9.34
C ARG A 4 -14.14 -15.49 -8.34
N TYR A 5 -13.69 -16.73 -8.32
CA TYR A 5 -12.61 -17.17 -7.44
C TYR A 5 -11.34 -16.35 -7.69
N LEU A 6 -10.94 -16.21 -8.94
CA LEU A 6 -9.75 -15.46 -9.35
C LEU A 6 -9.83 -13.99 -8.92
N ILE A 7 -10.95 -13.30 -9.19
CA ILE A 7 -11.15 -11.89 -8.84
C ILE A 7 -11.02 -11.68 -7.33
N VAL A 8 -11.66 -12.54 -6.53
CA VAL A 8 -11.62 -12.46 -5.07
C VAL A 8 -10.24 -12.80 -4.52
N GLN A 9 -9.53 -13.75 -5.13
CA GLN A 9 -8.18 -14.14 -4.73
C GLN A 9 -7.20 -12.97 -4.89
N TYR A 10 -7.09 -12.41 -6.11
CA TYR A 10 -6.19 -11.27 -6.38
C TYR A 10 -6.53 -10.06 -5.50
N ALA A 11 -7.81 -9.84 -5.24
CA ALA A 11 -8.19 -8.72 -4.40
C ALA A 11 -7.86 -8.92 -2.92
N THR A 12 -8.02 -10.14 -2.40
CA THR A 12 -7.57 -10.48 -1.05
C THR A 12 -6.06 -10.28 -0.92
N MET A 13 -5.28 -10.68 -1.94
CA MET A 13 -3.83 -10.47 -1.97
C MET A 13 -3.46 -8.99 -1.95
N LEU A 14 -4.11 -8.16 -2.78
CA LEU A 14 -3.85 -6.72 -2.80
C LEU A 14 -4.27 -6.03 -1.50
N GLU A 15 -5.39 -6.46 -0.91
CA GLU A 15 -5.88 -5.95 0.37
C GLU A 15 -4.91 -6.27 1.53
N GLU A 16 -4.36 -7.47 1.53
CA GLU A 16 -3.31 -7.88 2.48
C GLU A 16 -2.06 -7.01 2.31
N LEU A 17 -1.60 -6.82 1.07
CA LEU A 17 -0.45 -5.97 0.77
C LEU A 17 -0.65 -4.52 1.22
N CYS A 18 -1.83 -3.94 0.97
CA CYS A 18 -2.19 -2.61 1.47
C CYS A 18 -2.17 -2.56 3.00
N SER A 19 -2.65 -3.61 3.68
CA SER A 19 -2.66 -3.69 5.13
C SER A 19 -1.24 -3.74 5.70
N LEU A 20 -0.36 -4.55 5.09
CA LEU A 20 1.05 -4.64 5.47
C LEU A 20 1.76 -3.30 5.29
N TYR A 21 1.59 -2.65 4.13
CA TYR A 21 2.18 -1.34 3.87
C TYR A 21 1.72 -0.28 4.88
N LEU A 22 0.42 -0.20 5.18
CA LEU A 22 -0.10 0.77 6.15
C LEU A 22 0.41 0.48 7.57
N CYS A 23 0.46 -0.78 7.97
CA CYS A 23 1.07 -1.18 9.24
C CYS A 23 2.54 -0.77 9.32
N GLU A 24 3.30 -0.99 8.25
CA GLU A 24 4.71 -0.62 8.16
C GLU A 24 4.90 0.90 8.23
N LEU A 25 4.08 1.66 7.50
CA LEU A 25 4.11 3.12 7.45
C LEU A 25 3.78 3.73 8.83
N LEU A 26 2.79 3.16 9.52
CA LEU A 26 2.28 3.65 10.81
C LEU A 26 2.98 3.01 12.02
N GLN A 27 3.95 2.11 11.79
CA GLN A 27 4.65 1.33 12.82
C GLN A 27 3.71 0.54 13.75
N ILE A 28 2.67 -0.06 13.16
CA ILE A 28 1.68 -0.89 13.85
C ILE A 28 2.00 -2.36 13.61
N ASP A 29 2.02 -3.17 14.67
CA ASP A 29 2.06 -4.63 14.52
C ASP A 29 0.71 -5.15 13.99
N LYS A 30 0.74 -5.79 12.82
CA LYS A 30 -0.46 -6.33 12.18
C LYS A 30 -1.18 -7.35 13.04
N LYS A 31 -0.47 -8.17 13.82
CA LYS A 31 -1.08 -9.25 14.62
C LYS A 31 -1.95 -8.73 15.74
N SER A 32 -1.61 -7.57 16.30
CA SER A 32 -2.34 -6.90 17.37
C SER A 32 -3.28 -5.80 16.87
N SER A 33 -3.30 -5.52 15.57
CA SER A 33 -4.09 -4.43 14.99
C SER A 33 -5.57 -4.78 14.84
N ILE A 34 -6.43 -3.94 15.42
CA ILE A 34 -7.88 -3.97 15.19
C ILE A 34 -8.20 -3.48 13.76
N SER A 35 -7.55 -2.39 13.32
CA SER A 35 -7.84 -1.73 12.05
C SER A 35 -7.34 -2.50 10.82
N PHE A 36 -6.25 -3.26 10.96
CA PHE A 36 -5.59 -3.96 9.86
C PHE A 36 -5.58 -5.49 10.02
N GLY A 37 -6.32 -5.99 11.01
CA GLY A 37 -6.52 -7.42 11.26
C GLY A 37 -7.63 -8.03 10.40
N TYR A 38 -8.25 -9.10 10.92
CA TYR A 38 -9.31 -9.85 10.26
C TYR A 38 -10.68 -9.78 10.97
N GLY A 39 -10.78 -8.97 12.02
CA GLY A 39 -12.02 -8.80 12.78
C GLY A 39 -13.06 -7.96 12.03
N SER A 40 -14.30 -7.96 12.51
CA SER A 40 -15.41 -7.17 11.94
C SER A 40 -15.19 -5.65 12.00
N GLN A 41 -14.27 -5.19 12.86
CA GLN A 41 -13.88 -3.78 13.01
C GLN A 41 -12.71 -3.38 12.08
N SER A 42 -12.19 -4.33 11.29
CA SER A 42 -11.07 -4.05 10.38
C SER A 42 -11.52 -3.10 9.27
N LEU A 43 -10.60 -2.25 8.82
CA LEU A 43 -10.85 -1.33 7.72
C LEU A 43 -11.19 -2.11 6.45
N SER A 44 -12.19 -1.65 5.73
CA SER A 44 -12.50 -2.17 4.40
C SER A 44 -11.36 -1.88 3.43
N PHE A 45 -11.24 -2.67 2.36
CA PHE A 45 -10.28 -2.42 1.30
C PHE A 45 -10.33 -0.98 0.76
N ASN A 46 -11.53 -0.43 0.56
CA ASN A 46 -11.71 0.97 0.14
C ASN A 46 -11.14 1.97 1.13
N ALA A 47 -11.34 1.75 2.44
CA ALA A 47 -10.79 2.63 3.47
C ALA A 47 -9.26 2.58 3.48
N LYS A 48 -8.66 1.39 3.31
CA LYS A 48 -7.20 1.22 3.19
C LYS A 48 -6.66 1.94 1.96
N VAL A 49 -7.30 1.79 0.80
CA VAL A 49 -6.93 2.51 -0.44
C VAL A 49 -6.98 4.01 -0.22
N ASN A 50 -8.05 4.54 0.38
CA ASN A 50 -8.16 5.97 0.63
C ASN A 50 -7.01 6.48 1.51
N LEU A 51 -6.72 5.78 2.62
CA LEU A 51 -5.58 6.11 3.48
C LEU A 51 -4.25 6.11 2.72
N ILE A 52 -4.00 5.10 1.89
CA ILE A 52 -2.79 5.04 1.06
C ILE A 52 -2.72 6.24 0.12
N THR A 53 -3.83 6.58 -0.54
CA THR A 53 -3.87 7.71 -1.50
C THR A 53 -3.73 9.06 -0.82
N ASP A 54 -4.11 9.18 0.45
CA ASP A 54 -4.03 10.42 1.22
C ASP A 54 -2.64 10.58 1.86
N LEU A 55 -1.99 9.46 2.26
CA LEU A 55 -0.65 9.45 2.87
C LEU A 55 0.48 9.48 1.83
N SER A 56 0.22 8.98 0.61
CA SER A 56 1.19 8.99 -0.49
C SER A 56 0.84 10.05 -1.52
N LYS A 57 1.81 10.45 -2.35
CA LYS A 57 1.55 11.33 -3.51
C LYS A 57 0.98 10.51 -4.67
N THR A 58 -0.16 9.85 -4.45
CA THR A 58 -0.84 9.07 -5.49
C THR A 58 -1.46 10.01 -6.53
N ASP A 59 -1.25 9.74 -7.82
CA ASP A 59 -1.92 10.51 -8.87
C ASP A 59 -3.41 10.12 -9.01
N LYS A 60 -4.19 11.02 -9.62
CA LYS A 60 -5.64 10.85 -9.77
C LYS A 60 -6.02 9.61 -10.61
N LYS A 61 -5.21 9.24 -11.61
CA LYS A 61 -5.49 8.08 -12.48
C LYS A 61 -5.33 6.78 -11.69
N LEU A 62 -4.28 6.68 -10.89
CA LEU A 62 -4.02 5.50 -10.08
C LEU A 62 -5.05 5.33 -8.96
N LYS A 63 -5.49 6.43 -8.34
CA LYS A 63 -6.62 6.39 -7.39
C LYS A 63 -7.88 5.83 -8.04
N ALA A 64 -8.20 6.26 -9.27
CA ALA A 64 -9.33 5.72 -10.01
C ALA A 64 -9.20 4.22 -10.30
N LYS A 65 -7.99 3.74 -10.61
CA LYS A 65 -7.67 2.32 -10.79
C LYS A 65 -7.91 1.49 -9.54
N PHE A 66 -7.46 1.96 -8.37
CA PHE A 66 -7.75 1.29 -7.09
C PHE A 66 -9.25 1.21 -6.79
N ILE A 67 -9.97 2.32 -7.00
CA ILE A 67 -11.42 2.37 -6.78
C ILE A 67 -12.13 1.37 -7.69
N LEU A 68 -11.81 1.37 -8.99
CA LEU A 68 -12.40 0.43 -9.94
C LEU A 68 -12.13 -1.03 -9.53
N PHE A 69 -10.89 -1.35 -9.15
CA PHE A 69 -10.51 -2.67 -8.67
C PHE A 69 -11.35 -3.12 -7.47
N ALA A 70 -11.52 -2.23 -6.47
CA ALA A 70 -12.32 -2.52 -5.29
C ALA A 70 -13.81 -2.71 -5.59
N GLU A 71 -14.36 -1.91 -6.51
CA GLU A 71 -15.76 -2.00 -6.91
C GLU A 71 -16.07 -3.30 -7.68
N ILE A 72 -15.18 -3.71 -8.59
CA ILE A 72 -15.26 -5.01 -9.27
C ILE A 72 -15.28 -6.13 -8.23
N ARG A 73 -14.29 -6.16 -7.34
CA ARG A 73 -14.21 -7.15 -6.25
C ARG A 73 -15.49 -7.21 -5.43
N ASN A 74 -16.02 -6.06 -5.01
CA ASN A 74 -17.22 -6.03 -4.18
C ASN A 74 -18.44 -6.65 -4.88
N LYS A 75 -18.58 -6.47 -6.20
CA LYS A 75 -19.65 -7.13 -6.95
C LYS A 75 -19.45 -8.62 -7.07
N PHE A 76 -18.24 -9.07 -7.40
CA PHE A 76 -17.93 -10.50 -7.47
C PHE A 76 -18.06 -11.21 -6.12
N ALA A 77 -17.73 -10.54 -5.01
CA ALA A 77 -17.78 -11.12 -3.67
C ALA A 77 -19.21 -11.18 -3.08
N HIS A 78 -20.04 -10.17 -3.32
CA HIS A 78 -21.31 -10.01 -2.60
C HIS A 78 -22.57 -10.21 -3.45
N VAL A 79 -22.49 -10.17 -4.78
CA VAL A 79 -23.66 -10.35 -5.65
C VAL A 79 -23.67 -11.77 -6.20
N PHE A 80 -24.66 -12.56 -5.77
CA PHE A 80 -24.77 -13.98 -6.09
C PHE A 80 -24.79 -14.27 -7.60
N ASP A 81 -25.35 -13.39 -8.41
CA ASP A 81 -25.46 -13.57 -9.87
C ASP A 81 -24.18 -13.19 -10.63
N VAL A 82 -23.23 -12.49 -9.99
CA VAL A 82 -22.00 -12.00 -10.64
C VAL A 82 -20.92 -13.09 -10.63
N SER A 83 -20.99 -13.99 -11.59
CA SER A 83 -20.05 -15.11 -11.73
C SER A 83 -19.07 -14.97 -12.89
N SER A 84 -19.24 -13.93 -13.71
CA SER A 84 -18.46 -13.59 -14.90
C SER A 84 -18.44 -12.07 -15.12
N PHE A 85 -17.52 -11.58 -15.96
CA PHE A 85 -17.50 -10.16 -16.35
C PHE A 85 -18.71 -9.77 -17.19
N LYS A 86 -19.22 -10.68 -18.03
CA LYS A 86 -20.49 -10.48 -18.71
C LYS A 86 -21.64 -10.21 -17.72
N ALA A 87 -21.73 -11.00 -16.66
CA ALA A 87 -22.75 -10.81 -15.62
C ALA A 87 -22.53 -9.49 -14.87
N PHE A 88 -21.28 -9.15 -14.55
CA PHE A 88 -20.91 -7.88 -13.95
C PHE A 88 -21.36 -6.67 -14.78
N CYS A 89 -21.03 -6.65 -16.09
CA CYS A 89 -21.43 -5.58 -17.00
C CYS A 89 -22.95 -5.50 -17.20
N SER A 90 -23.66 -6.62 -17.04
CA SER A 90 -25.12 -6.69 -17.19
C SER A 90 -25.90 -6.16 -15.99
N LEU A 91 -25.23 -5.77 -14.89
CA LEU A 91 -25.89 -5.20 -13.70
C LEU A 91 -26.51 -3.82 -13.95
N GLY A 92 -26.11 -3.12 -15.01
CA GLY A 92 -26.62 -1.81 -15.38
C GLY A 92 -25.60 -0.94 -16.09
N LYS A 93 -26.03 0.22 -16.62
CA LYS A 93 -25.20 1.12 -17.45
C LYS A 93 -23.90 1.55 -16.77
N ASP A 94 -23.94 1.78 -15.45
CA ASP A 94 -22.75 2.17 -14.69
C ASP A 94 -21.70 1.05 -14.63
N TRP A 95 -22.15 -0.20 -14.53
CA TRP A 95 -21.26 -1.37 -14.47
C TRP A 95 -20.71 -1.74 -15.84
N GLU A 96 -21.53 -1.59 -16.89
CA GLU A 96 -21.07 -1.68 -18.27
C GLU A 96 -19.95 -0.66 -18.55
N LYS A 97 -20.15 0.60 -18.12
CA LYS A 97 -19.13 1.64 -18.25
C LYS A 97 -17.84 1.26 -17.50
N LYS A 98 -17.94 0.79 -16.26
CA LYS A 98 -16.78 0.34 -15.48
C LYS A 98 -16.03 -0.82 -16.13
N GLY A 99 -16.74 -1.74 -16.77
CA GLY A 99 -16.12 -2.77 -17.61
C GLY A 99 -15.31 -2.14 -18.75
N LYS A 100 -15.91 -1.22 -19.50
CA LYS A 100 -15.19 -0.51 -20.57
C LYS A 100 -13.98 0.27 -20.05
N ASP A 101 -14.10 0.94 -18.90
CA ASP A 101 -13.01 1.66 -18.26
C ASP A 101 -11.85 0.71 -17.91
N LEU A 102 -12.14 -0.50 -17.42
CA LEU A 102 -11.12 -1.53 -17.16
C LEU A 102 -10.36 -1.90 -18.43
N LEU A 103 -11.06 -2.16 -19.53
CA LEU A 103 -10.43 -2.51 -20.81
C LEU A 103 -9.63 -1.34 -21.37
N ASN A 104 -10.13 -0.11 -21.25
CA ASN A 104 -9.46 1.10 -21.76
C ASN A 104 -8.14 1.42 -21.05
N PHE A 105 -7.88 0.83 -19.87
CA PHE A 105 -6.59 1.01 -19.20
C PHE A 105 -5.45 0.24 -19.86
N TYR A 106 -5.75 -0.79 -20.67
CA TYR A 106 -4.75 -1.70 -21.20
C TYR A 106 -5.01 -1.97 -22.68
N GLU A 107 -4.02 -1.69 -23.52
CA GLU A 107 -4.03 -2.11 -24.91
C GLU A 107 -3.68 -3.61 -24.98
N ILE A 108 -4.72 -4.43 -24.97
CA ILE A 108 -4.59 -5.89 -25.09
C ILE A 108 -4.98 -6.27 -26.53
N GLU A 109 -4.15 -7.09 -27.17
CA GLU A 109 -4.45 -7.62 -28.49
C GLU A 109 -5.81 -8.32 -28.52
N SER A 110 -6.48 -8.31 -29.67
CA SER A 110 -7.84 -8.84 -29.79
C SER A 110 -7.92 -10.32 -29.42
N ILE A 111 -8.39 -10.60 -28.21
CA ILE A 111 -8.68 -11.95 -27.74
C ILE A 111 -10.12 -12.29 -28.13
N PRO A 112 -10.38 -13.40 -28.86
CA PRO A 112 -11.74 -13.77 -29.29
C PRO A 112 -12.72 -14.01 -28.13
N ASN A 113 -12.21 -14.38 -26.96
CA ASN A 113 -12.99 -14.60 -25.76
C ASN A 113 -12.99 -13.36 -24.87
N GLU A 114 -14.12 -12.67 -24.83
CA GLU A 114 -14.35 -11.46 -24.04
C GLU A 114 -14.09 -11.68 -22.54
N GLU A 115 -14.48 -12.82 -21.97
CA GLU A 115 -14.27 -13.11 -20.54
C GLU A 115 -12.78 -13.22 -20.20
N VAL A 116 -12.00 -13.83 -21.10
CA VAL A 116 -10.53 -13.94 -20.97
C VAL A 116 -9.90 -12.56 -21.08
N HIS A 117 -10.39 -11.72 -22.00
CA HIS A 117 -9.91 -10.35 -22.18
C HIS A 117 -10.09 -9.52 -20.91
N PHE A 118 -11.29 -9.52 -20.32
CA PHE A 118 -11.53 -8.85 -19.04
C PHE A 118 -10.69 -9.40 -17.89
N THR A 119 -10.55 -10.73 -17.83
CA THR A 119 -9.74 -11.38 -16.79
C THR A 119 -8.27 -10.94 -16.88
N LEU A 120 -7.72 -10.89 -18.09
CA LEU A 120 -6.36 -10.41 -18.31
C LEU A 120 -6.21 -8.94 -17.92
N ALA A 121 -7.16 -8.08 -18.32
CA ALA A 121 -7.16 -6.67 -17.93
C ALA A 121 -7.19 -6.49 -16.40
N TYR A 122 -7.98 -7.30 -15.68
CA TYR A 122 -8.03 -7.28 -14.23
C TYR A 122 -6.72 -7.77 -13.57
N ILE A 123 -6.07 -8.78 -14.15
CA ILE A 123 -4.75 -9.24 -13.67
C ILE A 123 -3.70 -8.16 -13.89
N LEU A 124 -3.70 -7.48 -15.05
CA LEU A 124 -2.80 -6.36 -15.32
C LEU A 124 -3.05 -5.21 -14.33
N LEU A 125 -4.32 -4.92 -14.03
CA LEU A 125 -4.69 -3.96 -12.99
C LEU A 125 -4.15 -4.35 -11.62
N TYR A 126 -4.35 -5.61 -11.20
CA TYR A 126 -3.73 -6.12 -9.97
C TYR A 126 -2.21 -5.89 -9.96
N LYS A 127 -1.51 -6.26 -11.04
CA LYS A 127 -0.05 -6.16 -11.13
C LYS A 127 0.46 -4.72 -11.08
N GLU A 128 -0.25 -3.79 -11.70
CA GLU A 128 0.08 -2.38 -11.61
C GLU A 128 -0.07 -1.84 -10.18
N LEU A 129 -1.19 -2.18 -9.52
CA LEU A 129 -1.47 -1.74 -8.15
C LEU A 129 -0.51 -2.39 -7.14
N GLU A 130 -0.23 -3.69 -7.28
CA GLU A 130 0.77 -4.44 -6.49
C GLU A 130 2.15 -3.78 -6.60
N LYS A 131 2.60 -3.50 -7.83
CA LYS A 131 3.89 -2.85 -8.08
C LYS A 131 3.95 -1.47 -7.41
N TYR A 132 2.86 -0.71 -7.47
CA TYR A 132 2.80 0.60 -6.83
C TYR A 132 2.94 0.52 -5.31
N ILE A 133 2.15 -0.34 -4.63
CA ILE A 133 2.25 -0.49 -3.17
C ILE A 133 3.64 -1.00 -2.76
N THR A 134 4.19 -1.94 -3.55
CA THR A 134 5.53 -2.47 -3.31
C THR A 134 6.59 -1.37 -3.42
N HIS A 135 6.49 -0.50 -4.42
CA HIS A 135 7.37 0.66 -4.57
C HIS A 135 7.25 1.61 -3.38
N LEU A 136 6.03 1.93 -2.93
CA LEU A 136 5.82 2.75 -1.74
C LEU A 136 6.41 2.14 -0.47
N SER A 137 6.29 0.82 -0.30
CA SER A 137 6.91 0.09 0.83
C SER A 137 8.43 0.20 0.77
N PHE A 138 9.06 -0.01 -0.40
CA PHE A 138 10.50 0.17 -0.56
C PHE A 138 10.97 1.60 -0.28
N GLU A 139 10.26 2.62 -0.77
CA GLU A 139 10.59 4.02 -0.48
C GLU A 139 10.46 4.33 1.01
N SER A 140 9.41 3.84 1.66
CA SER A 140 9.20 4.01 3.11
C SER A 140 10.31 3.33 3.92
N ALA A 141 10.66 2.08 3.57
CA ALA A 141 11.73 1.34 4.21
C ALA A 141 13.09 2.03 4.02
N HIS A 142 13.39 2.50 2.81
CA HIS A 142 14.61 3.25 2.51
C HIS A 142 14.70 4.54 3.34
N ASN A 143 13.63 5.34 3.36
CA ASN A 143 13.59 6.60 4.10
C ASN A 143 13.77 6.38 5.60
N ARG A 144 13.13 5.35 6.17
CA ARG A 144 13.34 5.00 7.58
C ARG A 144 14.76 4.53 7.85
N GLY A 145 15.31 3.64 7.01
CA GLY A 145 16.69 3.18 7.15
C GLY A 145 17.70 4.32 7.08
N TYR A 146 17.51 5.26 6.16
CA TYR A 146 18.33 6.45 6.04
C TYR A 146 18.26 7.35 7.28
N ILE A 147 17.04 7.64 7.76
CA ILE A 147 16.84 8.44 8.98
C ILE A 147 17.47 7.77 10.19
N GLN A 148 17.22 6.46 10.38
CA GLN A 148 17.78 5.70 11.49
C GLN A 148 19.32 5.70 11.43
N GLY A 149 19.90 5.43 10.26
CA GLY A 149 21.35 5.45 10.08
C GLY A 149 21.98 6.82 10.40
N ARG A 150 21.29 7.92 10.08
CA ARG A 150 21.73 9.26 10.49
C ARG A 150 21.69 9.47 12.00
N LEU A 151 20.64 8.98 12.67
CA LEU A 151 20.51 9.07 14.12
C LEU A 151 21.61 8.24 14.81
N ASP A 152 21.79 6.99 14.39
CA ASP A 152 22.81 6.09 14.93
C ASP A 152 24.22 6.66 14.73
N ALA A 153 24.51 7.23 13.56
CA ALA A 153 25.79 7.88 13.27
C ALA A 153 26.02 9.10 14.18
N LEU A 154 24.97 9.91 14.42
CA LEU A 154 25.05 11.06 15.31
C LEU A 154 25.26 10.64 16.77
N GLU A 155 24.57 9.61 17.25
CA GLU A 155 24.78 9.07 18.59
C GLU A 155 26.20 8.53 18.77
N LYS A 156 26.68 7.73 17.81
CA LYS A 156 28.05 7.20 17.83
C LYS A 156 29.09 8.32 17.80
N TYR A 157 28.86 9.36 17.01
CA TYR A 157 29.72 10.54 16.99
C TYR A 157 29.74 11.25 18.36
N LYS A 158 28.58 11.47 18.98
CA LYS A 158 28.48 12.04 20.34
C LYS A 158 29.24 11.19 21.36
N GLU A 159 29.13 9.86 21.29
CA GLU A 159 29.89 8.97 22.17
C GLU A 159 31.40 9.08 21.98
N ILE A 160 31.88 9.13 20.73
CA ILE A 160 33.30 9.30 20.41
C ILE A 160 33.80 10.63 20.95
N VAL A 161 33.12 11.73 20.64
CA VAL A 161 33.47 13.07 21.13
C VAL A 161 33.50 13.10 22.65
N ARG A 162 32.49 12.51 23.31
CA ARG A 162 32.44 12.40 24.77
C ARG A 162 33.65 11.66 25.32
N LYS A 163 33.97 10.48 24.76
CA LYS A 163 35.13 9.66 25.18
C LYS A 163 36.45 10.40 25.00
N GLU A 164 36.65 11.09 23.88
CA GLU A 164 37.88 11.84 23.63
C GLU A 164 38.01 13.07 24.52
N LEU A 165 36.92 13.84 24.73
CA LEU A 165 36.93 14.96 25.67
C LEU A 165 37.26 14.50 27.10
N PHE A 166 36.75 13.36 27.57
CA PHE A 166 37.11 12.85 28.91
C PHE A 166 38.60 12.57 29.10
N LYS A 167 39.36 12.34 28.02
CA LYS A 167 40.81 12.13 28.08
C LYS A 167 41.59 13.46 28.13
N MET A 168 40.95 14.60 27.83
CA MET A 168 41.61 15.90 27.79
C MET A 168 41.64 16.56 29.18
N PRO A 169 42.72 17.28 29.55
CA PRO A 169 42.87 17.94 30.85
C PRO A 169 41.72 18.88 31.27
N LYS A 170 41.02 19.47 30.29
CA LYS A 170 39.85 20.35 30.51
C LYS A 170 38.54 19.82 29.92
N GLY A 171 38.53 18.60 29.37
CA GLY A 171 37.38 18.18 28.57
C GLY A 171 36.10 17.91 29.38
N LYS A 172 36.19 17.62 30.68
CA LYS A 172 35.02 17.61 31.59
C LYS A 172 34.36 18.98 31.72
N GLU A 173 35.15 20.05 31.77
CA GLU A 173 34.68 21.44 31.85
C GLU A 173 34.03 21.88 30.53
N ILE A 174 34.61 21.45 29.40
CA ILE A 174 34.06 21.74 28.07
C ILE A 174 32.71 21.02 27.89
N LEU A 175 32.60 19.75 28.30
CA LEU A 175 31.36 18.98 28.22
C LEU A 175 30.23 19.58 29.08
N SER A 176 30.54 20.00 30.31
CA SER A 176 29.54 20.57 31.21
C SER A 176 29.02 21.92 30.73
N LYS A 177 29.87 22.70 30.04
CA LYS A 177 29.47 23.96 29.40
C LYS A 177 28.56 23.71 28.20
N TYR A 178 28.89 22.72 27.36
CA TYR A 178 28.11 22.38 26.17
C TYR A 178 26.75 21.77 26.51
N LEU A 179 26.65 20.92 27.54
CA LEU A 179 25.38 20.31 27.97
C LEU A 179 24.40 21.33 28.56
N LYS A 180 24.90 22.39 29.20
CA LYS A 180 24.07 23.49 29.73
C LYS A 180 23.43 24.38 28.66
N GLU A 181 23.88 24.31 27.41
CA GLU A 181 23.27 25.07 26.30
C GLU A 181 22.07 24.36 25.65
N PHE A 182 21.77 23.11 26.06
CA PHE A 182 20.64 22.31 25.55
C PHE A 182 19.58 22.01 26.61
N GLU A 183 19.71 22.56 27.82
CA GLU A 183 18.66 22.63 28.87
C GLU A 183 17.90 23.94 28.77
#